data_AF-A0A970V3F8-F1
#
_entry.id   AF-A0A970V3F8-F1
#
_cell.length_a   1.000
_cell.length_b   1.000
_cell.length_c   1.000
_cell.angle_alpha   90.00
_cell.angle_beta   90.00
_cell.angle_gamma   90.00
#
_symmetry.space_group_name_H-M   'P 1'
#
loop_
_entity.id
_entity.type
_entity.pdbx_description
1 polymer ?
#
loop_
_entity_poly.entity_id
_entity_poly.type
_entity_poly.pdbx_seq_one_letter_code
_entity_poly.pdbx_strand_id
1 'polypeptide(L)' 'GGSRGSYLVLDPTQPPLHPAFPELRVRADDPAFRGQVQEIAFREGSWQSRFVPCRPLPEQDTWFENVWRDYRTGRVWK' A
#
# COMPACT_ATOMS: atom_id res chain seq x y z
N GLY A 1 12.62 -1.02 0.19
CA GLY A 1 11.58 -0.31 0.96
C GLY A 1 12.23 0.77 1.80
N GLY A 2 11.47 1.76 2.26
CA GLY A 2 12.03 2.93 2.94
C GLY A 2 10.96 3.85 3.51
N SER A 3 11.36 5.04 3.94
CA SER A 3 10.46 6.01 4.57
C SER A 3 9.53 6.65 3.55
N ARG A 4 8.23 6.67 3.81
CA ARG A 4 7.22 7.22 2.90
C ARG A 4 5.94 7.59 3.64
N GLY A 5 5.32 8.70 3.23
CA GLY A 5 4.04 9.15 3.77
C GLY A 5 4.13 9.42 5.27
N SER A 6 3.29 8.75 6.05
CA SER A 6 3.20 8.91 7.50
C SER A 6 4.12 7.99 8.31
N TYR A 7 5.13 7.35 7.70
CA TYR A 7 6.05 6.45 8.39
C TYR A 7 7.52 6.66 7.99
N LEU A 8 8.40 6.61 8.99
CA LEU A 8 9.85 6.71 8.84
C LEU A 8 10.52 5.37 9.22
N VAL A 9 11.36 4.88 8.32
CA VAL A 9 12.24 3.74 8.55
C VAL A 9 13.56 4.27 9.09
N LEU A 10 13.84 3.99 10.36
CA LEU A 10 15.10 4.37 10.99
C LEU A 10 16.24 3.51 10.47
N ASP A 11 17.39 4.14 10.20
CA ASP A 11 18.57 3.46 9.72
C ASP A 11 19.84 4.16 10.25
N PRO A 12 20.57 3.56 11.21
CA PRO A 12 21.71 4.21 11.86
C PRO A 12 22.90 4.41 10.91
N THR A 13 22.92 3.75 9.75
CA THR A 13 23.98 3.90 8.75
C THR A 13 23.83 5.19 7.92
N GLN A 14 22.65 5.82 7.97
CA GLN A 14 22.35 7.04 7.21
C GLN A 14 22.82 8.29 7.95
N PRO A 15 23.06 9.41 7.24
CA PRO A 15 23.28 10.69 7.89
C PRO A 15 22.04 11.14 8.69
N PRO A 16 22.22 11.98 9.73
CA PRO A 16 21.09 12.56 10.44
C PRO A 16 20.27 13.43 9.49
N LEU A 17 18.95 13.32 9.58
CA LEU A 17 18.02 14.07 8.74
C LEU A 17 18.13 15.58 9.02
N HIS A 18 18.44 15.95 10.27
CA HIS A 18 18.60 17.33 10.69
C HIS A 18 19.65 17.43 11.81
N PRO A 19 20.53 18.47 11.83
CA PRO A 19 21.59 18.59 12.84
C PRO A 19 21.11 18.62 14.29
N ALA A 20 19.92 19.18 14.54
CA ALA A 20 19.33 19.24 15.89
C ALA A 20 18.81 17.88 16.40
N PHE A 21 18.69 16.87 15.53
CA PHE A 21 18.18 15.53 15.83
C PHE A 21 19.16 14.47 15.30
N PRO A 22 20.36 14.36 15.89
CA PRO A 22 21.44 13.50 15.40
C PRO A 22 21.09 11.99 15.39
N GLU A 23 20.11 11.59 16.19
CA GLU A 23 19.55 10.25 16.28
C GLU A 23 18.53 9.95 15.17
N LEU A 24 17.90 10.98 14.61
CA LEU A 24 16.89 10.83 13.58
C LEU A 24 17.55 10.60 12.22
N ARG A 25 17.93 9.33 11.99
CA ARG A 25 18.57 8.85 10.76
C ARG A 25 17.60 7.95 10.03
N VAL A 26 17.31 8.29 8.79
CA VAL A 26 16.14 7.80 8.08
C VAL A 26 16.54 7.25 6.73
N ARG A 27 16.10 6.03 6.42
CA ARG A 27 16.27 5.44 5.08
C ARG A 27 15.30 6.12 4.12
N ALA A 28 15.81 6.68 3.02
CA ALA A 28 14.99 7.29 1.97
C ALA A 28 13.98 6.30 1.36
N ASP A 29 12.91 6.84 0.77
CA ASP A 29 11.96 6.04 -0.04
C ASP A 29 12.71 5.25 -1.11
N ASP A 30 12.25 4.03 -1.36
CA ASP A 30 12.80 3.15 -2.38
C ASP A 30 11.77 3.05 -3.53
N PRO A 31 12.03 3.70 -4.68
CA PRO A 31 11.08 3.76 -5.77
C PRO A 31 10.64 2.39 -6.31
N ALA A 32 11.46 1.34 -6.15
CA ALA A 32 11.12 -0.01 -6.61
C ALA A 32 9.90 -0.59 -5.87
N PHE A 33 9.54 -0.05 -4.71
CA PHE A 33 8.40 -0.46 -3.91
C PHE A 33 7.16 0.43 -4.13
N ARG A 34 7.24 1.43 -5.01
CA ARG A 34 6.06 2.22 -5.41
C ARG A 34 5.13 1.32 -6.20
N GLY A 35 3.83 1.39 -5.89
CA GLY A 35 2.84 0.50 -6.50
C GLY A 35 2.93 -0.95 -6.03
N GLN A 36 3.66 -1.24 -4.95
CA GLN A 36 3.67 -2.53 -4.27
C GLN A 36 2.99 -2.39 -2.89
N VAL A 37 2.33 -3.45 -2.44
CA VAL A 37 1.84 -3.62 -1.06
C VAL A 37 2.48 -4.85 -0.44
N GLN A 38 2.74 -4.80 0.86
CA GLN A 38 3.18 -5.99 1.60
C GLN A 38 1.95 -6.82 1.98
N GLU A 39 1.91 -8.07 1.57
CA GLU A 39 0.92 -9.06 1.98
C GLU A 39 1.54 -10.00 3.00
N ILE A 40 0.88 -10.17 4.15
CA ILE A 40 1.24 -11.12 5.18
C ILE A 40 0.08 -12.08 5.36
N ALA A 41 0.34 -13.38 5.27
CA ALA A 41 -0.68 -14.41 5.41
C ALA A 41 -0.15 -15.60 6.22
N PHE A 42 -1.02 -16.19 7.02
CA PHE A 42 -0.74 -17.48 7.65
C PHE A 42 -1.18 -18.60 6.69
N ARG A 43 -0.23 -19.41 6.24
CA ARG A 43 -0.45 -20.52 5.31
C ARG A 43 0.37 -21.73 5.74
N GLU A 44 -0.26 -22.90 5.70
CA GLU A 44 0.42 -24.18 5.97
C GLU A 44 1.18 -24.19 7.31
N GLY A 45 0.59 -23.58 8.34
CA GLY A 45 1.19 -23.51 9.68
C GLY A 45 2.30 -22.47 9.84
N SER A 46 2.55 -21.61 8.84
CA SER A 46 3.61 -20.60 8.89
C SER A 46 3.14 -19.21 8.44
N TRP A 47 3.78 -18.16 8.95
CA TRP A 47 3.59 -16.81 8.43
C TRP A 47 4.46 -16.60 7.19
N GLN A 48 3.83 -16.18 6.10
CA GLN A 48 4.50 -15.83 4.85
C GLN A 48 4.32 -14.33 4.59
N SER A 49 5.38 -13.67 4.13
CA SER A 49 5.33 -12.27 3.72
C SER A 49 5.89 -12.09 2.32
N ARG A 50 5.25 -11.26 1.49
CA ARG A 50 5.71 -10.92 0.15
C ARG A 50 5.25 -9.52 -0.24
N PHE A 51 5.97 -8.89 -1.17
CA PHE A 51 5.49 -7.71 -1.87
C PHE A 51 4.72 -8.16 -3.11
N VAL A 52 3.54 -7.58 -3.31
CA VAL A 52 2.71 -7.82 -4.49
C VAL A 52 2.29 -6.48 -5.10
N PRO A 53 2.05 -6.41 -6.41
CA PRO A 53 1.52 -5.19 -7.03
C PRO A 53 0.23 -4.72 -6.34
N CYS A 54 0.08 -3.40 -6.20
CA CYS A 54 -1.18 -2.79 -5.78
C CYS A 54 -2.29 -3.27 -6.72
N ARG A 55 -3.41 -3.72 -6.13
CA ARG A 55 -4.59 -4.07 -6.94
C ARG A 55 -5.10 -2.79 -7.64
N PRO A 56 -5.45 -2.85 -8.93
CA PRO A 56 -6.10 -1.71 -9.58
C PRO A 56 -7.43 -1.42 -8.87
N LEU A 57 -7.89 -0.18 -8.97
CA LEU A 57 -9.26 0.13 -8.60
C LEU A 57 -10.18 -0.67 -9.52
N PRO A 58 -11.27 -1.27 -9.00
CA PRO A 58 -12.26 -1.90 -9.85
C PRO A 58 -12.76 -0.89 -10.89
N GLU A 59 -12.86 -1.30 -12.14
CA GLU A 59 -13.60 -0.53 -13.13
C GLU A 59 -15.08 -0.52 -12.73
N GLN A 60 -15.64 0.67 -12.53
CA GLN A 60 -17.05 0.85 -12.21
C GLN A 60 -17.65 1.85 -13.18
N ASP A 61 -18.86 1.56 -13.68
CA ASP A 61 -19.67 2.59 -14.31
C ASP A 61 -20.13 3.55 -13.22
N THR A 62 -19.62 4.78 -13.25
CA THR A 62 -19.94 5.81 -12.25
C THR A 62 -21.18 6.61 -12.64
N TRP A 63 -21.83 6.29 -13.77
CA TRP A 63 -23.06 6.95 -14.20
C TRP A 63 -24.25 6.42 -13.39
N PHE A 64 -24.87 7.31 -12.63
CA PHE A 64 -25.91 6.96 -11.65
C PHE A 64 -27.04 6.14 -12.27
N GLU A 65 -27.49 6.47 -13.47
CA GLU A 65 -28.62 5.81 -14.13
C GLU A 65 -28.31 4.36 -14.55
N ASN A 66 -27.04 4.05 -14.84
CA ASN A 66 -26.62 2.70 -15.18
C ASN A 66 -26.49 1.86 -13.91
N VAL A 67 -25.86 2.40 -12.86
CA VAL A 67 -25.79 1.75 -11.54
C VAL A 67 -27.18 1.49 -10.96
N TRP A 68 -28.09 2.47 -11.06
CA TRP A 68 -29.47 2.35 -10.59
C TRP A 68 -30.26 1.29 -11.35
N ARG A 69 -30.06 1.20 -12.68
CA ARG A 69 -30.66 0.16 -13.51
C ARG A 69 -30.14 -1.22 -13.14
N ASP A 70 -28.83 -1.38 -12.95
CA ASP A 70 -28.23 -2.66 -12.59
C ASP A 70 -28.64 -3.10 -11.18
N TYR A 71 -28.79 -2.16 -10.24
CA TYR A 71 -29.38 -2.42 -8.93
C TYR A 71 -30.83 -2.92 -9.05
N ARG A 72 -31.69 -2.20 -9.78
CA ARG A 72 -33.10 -2.59 -9.98
C ARG A 72 -33.28 -3.93 -10.70
N THR A 73 -32.33 -4.32 -11.54
CA THR A 73 -32.39 -5.57 -12.32
C THR A 73 -31.68 -6.74 -11.62
N GLY A 74 -31.13 -6.53 -10.42
CA GLY A 74 -30.51 -7.58 -9.61
C GLY A 74 -29.12 -8.02 -10.09
N ARG A 75 -28.48 -7.29 -11.01
CA ARG A 75 -27.14 -7.62 -11.53
C ARG A 75 -26.01 -7.39 -10.54
N VAL A 76 -26.23 -6.55 -9.54
CA VAL A 76 -25.21 -6.14 -8.55
C VAL A 76 -25.06 -7.17 -7.41
N TRP A 77 -25.91 -8.22 -7.34
CA TRP A 77 -25.82 -9.26 -6.32
C TRP A 77 -25.53 -10.64 -6.93
N LYS A 78 -24.37 -11.21 -6.58
CA LYS A 78 -24.06 -12.64 -6.63
C LYS A 78 -23.18 -13.01 -5.44
#